data_AF-A0A1Q3SNK5-F1
#
_entry.id   AF-A0A1Q3SNK5-F1
#
_cell.length_a   1.000
_cell.length_b   1.000
_cell.length_c   1.000
_cell.angle_alpha   90.00
_cell.angle_beta   90.00
_cell.angle_gamma   90.00
#
_symmetry.space_group_name_H-M   'P 1'
#
loop_
_entity.id
_entity.type
_entity.pdbx_description
1 polymer ?
#
loop_
_entity_poly.entity_id
_entity_poly.type
_entity_poly.pdbx_seq_one_letter_code
_entity_poly.pdbx_strand_id
1 'polypeptide(L)'
;MLGPDKKRKRTPIGRQSSTELNTRATQISTQEDGLSDRSAKRARIDKAISSTTIPVASTILVDSTVPELHHEMLTHIFSFLPSYSFMGQNKIARVSKQWYTLSKQEIFNSKKTIEDLIESCRRNPDDARPTLANPEIYHHLSLTQILEIAAFCPAVAYDLVTDECLTSLLNADDLIILGKQHTTVALEILNNSSLFNKLNSYELIMIGMHHAEIGHKLLNDNVFCHKVQGAFLAILGQYQPEIANRILNDASLCRKLNGLDLAILGQHQPEIANRILNDTVLRENLTGGDLAALGQYLPEIAHRILNDTTLKNKIDALSLGSLGRYHLNIARYILNERSLSTMLNSACLSALGRAHSEIAQKIYREESLRSKITPTDIVNMCHYLPELYNDKKFLEQLEGADLAAIGVQHLDIAHEILHNPSLCNKLDGEDLALMAIEHPQIAQKTMENTALSLKLAAIDLARLGNKCSQIAYGIINDRYLFSKLESEHIVMLGQNDGKVAQEILNVIRRRRLSRDQTALLQNISAKTIKIHEIVSQAHSVRLTPRM
;
A
#
# COMPACT_ATOMS: atom_id res chain seq x y z
N MET A 1 18.70 -29.85 49.96
CA MET A 1 19.98 -29.97 49.24
C MET A 1 19.96 -28.96 48.09
N LEU A 2 20.59 -27.81 48.29
CA LEU A 2 20.62 -26.69 47.35
C LEU A 2 22.01 -26.67 46.69
N GLY A 3 22.07 -26.76 45.37
CA GLY A 3 23.31 -26.75 44.57
C GLY A 3 23.88 -25.34 44.39
N PRO A 4 25.19 -25.19 44.10
CA PRO A 4 25.90 -23.94 44.32
C PRO A 4 25.82 -22.95 43.15
N ASP A 5 25.74 -21.66 43.54
CA ASP A 5 25.88 -20.46 42.72
C ASP A 5 27.19 -20.41 41.92
N LYS A 6 27.07 -20.34 40.60
CA LYS A 6 28.19 -20.02 39.70
C LYS A 6 28.36 -18.50 39.57
N LYS A 7 29.33 -17.97 40.32
CA LYS A 7 29.90 -16.63 40.17
C LYS A 7 30.40 -16.40 38.73
N ARG A 8 29.77 -15.48 37.99
CA ARG A 8 30.27 -14.97 36.71
C ARG A 8 31.48 -14.05 36.95
N LYS A 9 32.65 -14.45 36.46
CA LYS A 9 33.86 -13.62 36.37
C LYS A 9 33.64 -12.52 35.31
N ARG A 10 33.85 -11.26 35.69
CA ARG A 10 33.95 -10.12 34.78
C ARG A 10 35.31 -10.18 34.06
N THR A 11 35.29 -10.19 32.73
CA THR A 11 36.47 -10.00 31.87
C THR A 11 36.79 -8.50 31.76
N PRO A 12 38.08 -8.09 31.67
CA PRO A 12 38.46 -6.69 31.59
C PRO A 12 38.27 -6.14 30.17
N ILE A 13 37.72 -4.93 30.08
CA ILE A 13 37.68 -4.12 28.85
C ILE A 13 39.11 -3.68 28.53
N GLY A 14 39.66 -4.20 27.44
CA GLY A 14 40.95 -3.79 26.90
C GLY A 14 40.88 -2.36 26.36
N ARG A 15 41.69 -1.47 26.93
CA ARG A 15 42.01 -0.16 26.35
C ARG A 15 42.79 -0.37 25.06
N GLN A 16 42.24 0.03 23.93
CA GLN A 16 43.02 0.20 22.70
C GLN A 16 43.90 1.45 22.81
N SER A 17 45.18 1.28 22.56
CA SER A 17 46.21 2.31 22.53
C SER A 17 46.11 3.16 21.26
N SER A 18 46.31 4.45 21.42
CA SER A 18 46.27 5.54 20.44
C SER A 18 47.39 5.51 19.37
N THR A 19 47.90 4.33 19.00
CA THR A 19 49.02 4.15 18.06
C THR A 19 48.64 3.43 16.76
N GLU A 20 47.41 2.94 16.59
CA GLU A 20 46.95 2.29 15.34
C GLU A 20 46.11 3.19 14.41
N LEU A 21 45.86 4.45 14.80
CA LEU A 21 45.14 5.44 13.97
C LEU A 21 46.05 6.34 13.11
N ASN A 22 47.38 6.21 13.23
CA ASN A 22 48.35 7.05 12.51
C ASN A 22 49.04 6.38 11.31
N THR A 23 48.69 5.14 10.96
CA THR A 23 49.30 4.43 9.81
C THR A 23 48.38 4.31 8.59
N ARG A 24 47.26 5.05 8.59
CA ARG A 24 46.33 5.11 7.44
C ARG A 24 46.22 6.51 6.81
N ALA A 25 46.92 7.50 7.34
CA ALA A 25 46.98 8.86 6.81
C ALA A 25 48.22 9.13 5.92
N THR A 26 49.11 8.15 5.75
CA THR A 26 50.40 8.29 5.03
C THR A 26 50.52 7.37 3.81
N GLN A 27 49.41 7.06 3.15
CA GLN A 27 49.38 6.38 1.84
C GLN A 27 48.40 7.05 0.85
N ILE A 28 48.01 8.31 1.12
CA ILE A 28 47.13 9.12 0.25
C ILE A 28 47.84 10.41 -0.24
N SER A 29 49.19 10.50 -0.17
CA SER A 29 49.92 11.72 -0.59
C SER A 29 51.08 11.51 -1.57
N THR A 30 51.10 10.44 -2.35
CA THR A 30 52.06 10.30 -3.46
C THR A 30 51.40 9.60 -4.64
N GLN A 31 50.59 10.35 -5.40
CA GLN A 31 50.47 10.19 -6.85
C GLN A 31 49.70 11.37 -7.48
N GLU A 32 50.08 12.59 -7.09
CA GLU A 32 49.94 13.76 -7.96
C GLU A 32 51.29 13.95 -8.65
N ASP A 33 51.46 13.28 -9.80
CA ASP A 33 52.33 13.73 -10.89
C ASP A 33 52.18 12.73 -12.05
N GLY A 34 51.37 13.12 -13.02
CA GLY A 34 51.03 12.29 -14.17
C GLY A 34 49.89 12.84 -15.02
N LEU A 35 49.72 14.17 -15.07
CA LEU A 35 48.78 14.85 -15.96
C LEU A 35 49.50 15.25 -17.24
N SER A 36 49.67 14.32 -18.17
CA SER A 36 49.89 14.62 -19.60
C SER A 36 49.74 13.36 -20.45
N ASP A 37 48.57 12.73 -20.46
CA ASP A 37 48.05 12.06 -21.67
C ASP A 37 46.68 11.46 -21.37
N ARG A 38 45.61 12.07 -21.87
CA ARG A 38 44.27 11.46 -22.10
C ARG A 38 43.27 12.55 -22.55
N SER A 39 43.48 13.07 -23.76
CA SER A 39 42.43 13.76 -24.54
C SER A 39 41.95 12.94 -25.75
N ALA A 40 42.08 11.62 -25.70
CA ALA A 40 41.72 10.75 -26.83
C ALA A 40 41.05 9.44 -26.39
N LYS A 41 39.78 9.48 -25.99
CA LYS A 41 38.84 8.33 -26.08
C LYS A 41 37.39 8.68 -25.70
N ARG A 42 36.81 9.73 -26.31
CA ARG A 42 35.36 9.99 -26.20
C ARG A 42 34.78 10.60 -27.48
N ALA A 43 35.04 9.94 -28.61
CA ALA A 43 34.43 10.25 -29.90
C ALA A 43 34.37 9.00 -30.80
N ARG A 44 33.48 8.07 -30.48
CA ARG A 44 32.99 7.03 -31.40
C ARG A 44 31.58 6.63 -30.94
N ILE A 45 30.57 7.37 -31.40
CA ILE A 45 29.16 7.03 -31.68
C ILE A 45 28.50 8.39 -31.99
N ASP A 46 28.89 9.07 -33.08
CA ASP A 46 28.19 10.28 -33.56
C ASP A 46 28.62 10.66 -35.00
N LYS A 47 28.81 9.66 -35.87
CA LYS A 47 29.08 9.94 -37.28
C LYS A 47 28.46 8.91 -38.21
N ALA A 48 27.13 8.95 -38.29
CA ALA A 48 26.40 8.61 -39.50
C ALA A 48 25.05 9.33 -39.42
N ILE A 49 24.74 10.09 -40.48
CA ILE A 49 23.50 10.86 -40.76
C ILE A 49 23.78 12.38 -40.77
N SER A 50 24.52 12.79 -41.79
CA SER A 50 24.37 14.10 -42.43
C SER A 50 24.35 13.81 -43.92
N SER A 51 23.20 14.05 -44.57
CA SER A 51 23.08 14.82 -45.83
C SER A 51 21.86 14.36 -46.64
N THR A 52 20.75 15.11 -46.55
CA THR A 52 19.93 15.37 -47.74
C THR A 52 19.20 16.69 -47.55
N THR A 53 19.74 17.75 -48.14
CA THR A 53 19.05 19.03 -48.32
C THR A 53 18.20 18.91 -49.58
N ILE A 54 16.88 19.07 -49.46
CA ILE A 54 15.94 19.18 -50.60
C ILE A 54 15.47 20.64 -50.68
N PRO A 55 15.34 21.25 -51.88
CA PRO A 55 14.99 22.66 -52.01
C PRO A 55 13.50 22.91 -51.77
N VAL A 56 13.23 24.06 -51.14
CA VAL A 56 11.89 24.61 -50.93
C VAL A 56 11.33 25.11 -52.27
N ALA A 57 10.14 24.64 -52.65
CA ALA A 57 9.29 25.32 -53.61
C ALA A 57 7.80 25.11 -53.29
N SER A 58 7.05 26.21 -53.46
CA SER A 58 5.62 26.30 -53.76
C SER A 58 4.62 26.26 -52.60
N THR A 59 4.26 27.47 -52.16
CA THR A 59 3.04 27.78 -51.41
C THR A 59 1.82 27.49 -52.28
N ILE A 60 1.03 26.47 -51.92
CA ILE A 60 -0.33 26.25 -52.43
C ILE A 60 -1.30 26.67 -51.33
N LEU A 61 -2.14 27.66 -51.62
CA LEU A 61 -3.30 28.04 -50.82
C LEU A 61 -4.36 26.95 -50.99
N VAL A 62 -4.70 26.23 -49.92
CA VAL A 62 -5.84 25.29 -49.88
C VAL A 62 -6.79 25.69 -48.75
N ASP A 63 -8.06 25.65 -49.13
CA ASP A 63 -9.30 25.97 -48.43
C ASP A 63 -9.46 25.38 -47.01
N SER A 64 -10.21 26.11 -46.18
CA SER A 64 -10.26 26.04 -44.71
C SER A 64 -11.31 25.07 -44.12
N THR A 65 -11.63 23.96 -44.79
CA THR A 65 -12.58 22.95 -44.28
C THR A 65 -11.94 21.65 -43.74
N VAL A 66 -10.60 21.59 -43.67
CA VAL A 66 -9.80 20.46 -43.15
C VAL A 66 -9.49 20.45 -41.61
N PRO A 67 -9.97 21.35 -40.71
CA PRO A 67 -9.54 21.33 -39.31
C PRO A 67 -9.92 20.07 -38.51
N GLU A 68 -11.11 19.51 -38.73
CA GLU A 68 -11.65 18.43 -37.88
C GLU A 68 -10.99 17.07 -38.17
N LEU A 69 -10.82 16.72 -39.44
CA LEU A 69 -10.15 15.46 -39.84
C LEU A 69 -8.69 15.43 -39.35
N HIS A 70 -8.01 16.58 -39.37
CA HIS A 70 -6.64 16.72 -38.90
C HIS A 70 -6.53 16.60 -37.38
N HIS A 71 -7.57 17.01 -36.63
CA HIS A 71 -7.61 16.88 -35.17
C HIS A 71 -7.82 15.42 -34.73
N GLU A 72 -8.75 14.70 -35.35
CA GLU A 72 -8.99 13.28 -35.07
C GLU A 72 -7.76 12.42 -35.41
N MET A 73 -7.14 12.66 -36.58
CA MET A 73 -5.93 11.96 -36.97
C MET A 73 -4.77 12.21 -36.00
N LEU A 74 -4.55 13.45 -35.57
CA LEU A 74 -3.49 13.76 -34.62
C LEU A 74 -3.78 13.22 -33.21
N THR A 75 -5.05 13.21 -32.80
CA THR A 75 -5.50 12.57 -31.55
C THR A 75 -5.23 11.07 -31.59
N HIS A 76 -5.56 10.43 -32.71
CA HIS A 76 -5.27 9.03 -32.95
C HIS A 76 -3.76 8.75 -32.92
N ILE A 77 -2.95 9.56 -33.63
CA ILE A 77 -1.48 9.46 -33.60
C ILE A 77 -0.95 9.58 -32.18
N PHE A 78 -1.41 10.57 -31.40
CA PHE A 78 -0.96 10.79 -30.02
C PHE A 78 -1.29 9.63 -29.09
N SER A 79 -2.37 8.88 -29.37
CA SER A 79 -2.74 7.70 -28.59
C SER A 79 -1.75 6.53 -28.76
N PHE A 80 -0.97 6.50 -29.85
CA PHE A 80 0.06 5.49 -30.08
C PHE A 80 1.46 5.94 -29.64
N LEU A 81 1.60 7.17 -29.16
CA LEU A 81 2.89 7.66 -28.75
C LEU A 81 3.21 7.24 -27.31
N PRO A 82 4.45 6.81 -27.06
CA PRO A 82 4.85 6.37 -25.74
C PRO A 82 4.92 7.55 -24.78
N SER A 83 4.64 7.30 -23.49
CA SER A 83 4.56 8.36 -22.47
C SER A 83 5.82 9.25 -22.41
N TYR A 84 7.00 8.67 -22.69
CA TYR A 84 8.25 9.41 -22.71
C TYR A 84 8.30 10.49 -23.81
N SER A 85 7.54 10.37 -24.90
CA SER A 85 7.48 11.40 -25.96
C SER A 85 6.80 12.70 -25.52
N PHE A 86 6.11 12.68 -24.38
CA PHE A 86 5.50 13.86 -23.77
C PHE A 86 6.41 14.51 -22.72
N MET A 87 7.56 13.89 -22.41
CA MET A 87 8.54 14.31 -21.41
C MET A 87 9.94 14.48 -22.03
N GLY A 88 10.75 15.37 -21.47
CA GLY A 88 12.16 15.51 -21.87
C GLY A 88 12.43 16.21 -23.22
N GLN A 89 13.62 15.98 -23.80
CA GLN A 89 14.11 16.70 -24.99
C GLN A 89 13.34 16.40 -26.26
N ASN A 90 12.76 15.20 -26.32
CA ASN A 90 11.95 14.70 -27.43
C ASN A 90 10.48 15.05 -27.26
N LYS A 91 10.15 16.07 -26.44
CA LYS A 91 8.78 16.47 -26.22
C LYS A 91 8.12 16.82 -27.55
N ILE A 92 6.99 16.18 -27.79
CA ILE A 92 6.15 16.33 -28.98
C ILE A 92 5.81 17.79 -29.33
N ALA A 93 5.77 18.64 -28.31
CA ALA A 93 5.67 20.10 -28.39
C ALA A 93 6.70 20.76 -29.32
N ARG A 94 7.86 20.12 -29.55
CA ARG A 94 8.96 20.64 -30.36
C ARG A 94 8.80 20.34 -31.86
N VAL A 95 7.88 19.45 -32.23
CA VAL A 95 7.67 19.03 -33.63
C VAL A 95 6.98 20.13 -34.44
N SER A 96 5.91 20.74 -33.91
CA SER A 96 5.25 21.89 -34.55
C SER A 96 4.39 22.69 -33.55
N LYS A 97 4.02 23.92 -33.94
CA LYS A 97 3.06 24.74 -33.16
C LYS A 97 1.70 24.05 -33.01
N GLN A 98 1.23 23.35 -34.05
CA GLN A 98 -0.04 22.63 -34.00
C GLN A 98 0.02 21.48 -32.98
N TRP A 99 1.12 20.72 -32.97
CA TRP A 99 1.35 19.62 -32.03
C TRP A 99 1.46 20.12 -30.59
N TYR A 100 2.10 21.27 -30.39
CA TYR A 100 2.14 21.95 -29.09
C TYR A 100 0.75 22.35 -28.60
N THR A 101 -0.07 22.96 -29.45
CA THR A 101 -1.44 23.36 -29.11
C THR A 101 -2.31 22.16 -28.75
N LEU A 102 -2.23 21.07 -29.51
CA LEU A 102 -2.98 19.84 -29.22
C LEU A 102 -2.50 19.15 -27.93
N SER A 103 -1.19 19.14 -27.67
CA SER A 103 -0.64 18.59 -26.42
C SER A 103 -1.12 19.32 -25.17
N LYS A 104 -1.65 20.54 -25.32
CA LYS A 104 -2.21 21.36 -24.22
C LYS A 104 -3.71 21.17 -24.00
N GLN A 105 -4.43 20.51 -24.91
CA GLN A 105 -5.84 20.22 -24.70
C GLN A 105 -6.00 19.22 -23.56
N GLU A 106 -7.06 19.34 -22.74
CA GLU A 106 -7.27 18.53 -21.53
C GLU A 106 -7.13 17.02 -21.76
N ILE A 107 -7.45 16.55 -22.97
CA ILE A 107 -7.34 15.15 -23.40
C ILE A 107 -5.88 14.63 -23.35
N PHE A 108 -4.88 15.49 -23.57
CA PHE A 108 -3.44 15.16 -23.61
C PHE A 108 -2.61 15.86 -22.54
N ASN A 109 -3.19 16.87 -21.88
CA ASN A 109 -2.54 17.70 -20.87
C ASN A 109 -2.72 17.15 -19.45
N SER A 110 -3.20 15.90 -19.31
CA SER A 110 -2.97 15.14 -18.09
C SER A 110 -1.46 15.06 -17.91
N LYS A 111 -0.90 15.75 -16.91
CA LYS A 111 0.52 15.67 -16.57
C LYS A 111 0.87 14.19 -16.43
N LYS A 112 1.51 13.62 -17.45
CA LYS A 112 1.99 12.23 -17.39
C LYS A 112 2.92 12.13 -16.20
N THR A 113 2.56 11.30 -15.24
CA THR A 113 3.36 11.09 -14.04
C THR A 113 4.47 10.08 -14.32
N ILE A 114 5.41 9.90 -13.39
CA ILE A 114 6.42 8.84 -13.53
C ILE A 114 5.73 7.46 -13.50
N GLU A 115 4.63 7.33 -12.76
CA GLU A 115 3.81 6.12 -12.72
C GLU A 115 3.20 5.81 -14.10
N ASP A 116 2.72 6.82 -14.84
CA ASP A 116 2.23 6.65 -16.21
C ASP A 116 3.33 6.19 -17.17
N LEU A 117 4.58 6.59 -16.92
CA LEU A 117 5.74 6.19 -17.70
C LEU A 117 6.11 4.73 -17.43
N ILE A 118 6.17 4.34 -16.15
CA ILE A 118 6.43 2.96 -15.71
C ILE A 118 5.34 2.04 -16.26
N GLU A 119 4.08 2.44 -16.15
CA GLU A 119 2.94 1.70 -16.69
C GLU A 119 2.99 1.59 -18.22
N SER A 120 3.45 2.63 -18.93
CA SER A 120 3.70 2.56 -20.38
C SER A 120 4.76 1.50 -20.71
N CYS A 121 5.89 1.47 -20.00
CA CYS A 121 6.95 0.49 -20.21
C CYS A 121 6.51 -0.94 -19.85
N ARG A 122 5.63 -1.07 -18.85
CA ARG A 122 5.02 -2.35 -18.47
C ARG A 122 4.13 -2.91 -19.58
N ARG A 123 3.34 -2.04 -20.24
CA ARG A 123 2.48 -2.42 -21.37
C ARG A 123 3.27 -2.68 -22.65
N ASN A 124 4.33 -1.90 -22.86
CA ASN A 124 5.19 -1.99 -24.02
C ASN A 124 6.68 -2.01 -23.60
N PRO A 125 7.26 -3.21 -23.37
CA PRO A 125 8.67 -3.39 -23.03
C PRO A 125 9.68 -2.68 -23.94
N ASP A 126 9.34 -2.47 -25.22
CA ASP A 126 10.22 -1.81 -26.19
C ASP A 126 10.43 -0.32 -25.86
N ASP A 127 9.53 0.30 -25.10
CA ASP A 127 9.64 1.70 -24.67
C ASP A 127 10.66 1.89 -23.53
N ALA A 128 11.04 0.83 -22.82
CA ALA A 128 11.94 0.93 -21.67
C ALA A 128 13.33 1.45 -22.07
N ARG A 129 13.91 0.94 -23.17
CA ARG A 129 15.24 1.35 -23.61
C ARG A 129 15.29 2.80 -24.11
N PRO A 130 14.40 3.28 -24.99
CA PRO A 130 14.31 4.69 -25.34
C PRO A 130 14.04 5.60 -24.14
N THR A 131 13.22 5.16 -23.19
CA THR A 131 12.92 5.88 -21.96
C THR A 131 14.18 6.10 -21.13
N LEU A 132 14.94 5.03 -20.86
CA LEU A 132 16.17 5.09 -20.09
C LEU A 132 17.32 5.79 -20.84
N ALA A 133 17.30 5.80 -22.17
CA ALA A 133 18.27 6.52 -22.99
C ALA A 133 18.04 8.04 -23.02
N ASN A 134 16.86 8.53 -22.61
CA ASN A 134 16.54 9.96 -22.59
C ASN A 134 17.11 10.63 -21.33
N PRO A 135 18.14 11.50 -21.42
CA PRO A 135 18.81 12.06 -20.24
C PRO A 135 17.89 12.88 -19.35
N GLU A 136 16.95 13.63 -19.93
CA GLU A 136 16.04 14.46 -19.14
C GLU A 136 15.08 13.61 -18.30
N ILE A 137 14.65 12.46 -18.82
CA ILE A 137 13.82 11.54 -18.05
C ILE A 137 14.67 10.81 -17.02
N TYR A 138 15.82 10.28 -17.44
CA TYR A 138 16.73 9.51 -16.59
C TYR A 138 17.12 10.28 -15.31
N HIS A 139 17.42 11.58 -15.41
CA HIS A 139 17.79 12.41 -14.25
C HIS A 139 16.63 12.69 -13.27
N HIS A 140 15.38 12.42 -13.66
CA HIS A 140 14.22 12.57 -12.81
C HIS A 140 13.75 11.25 -12.19
N LEU A 141 14.32 10.11 -12.59
CA LEU A 141 13.99 8.81 -12.03
C LEU A 141 14.87 8.50 -10.82
N SER A 142 14.26 7.91 -9.79
CA SER A 142 15.01 7.26 -8.71
C SER A 142 15.64 5.93 -9.21
N LEU A 143 16.64 5.42 -8.49
CA LEU A 143 17.25 4.13 -8.84
C LEU A 143 16.23 2.99 -8.91
N THR A 144 15.31 2.90 -7.95
CA THR A 144 14.24 1.89 -7.95
C THR A 144 13.37 2.01 -9.21
N GLN A 145 13.00 3.21 -9.63
CA GLN A 145 12.21 3.41 -10.86
C GLN A 145 12.99 3.08 -12.13
N ILE A 146 14.30 3.37 -12.16
CA ILE A 146 15.19 2.95 -13.25
C ILE A 146 15.22 1.43 -13.34
N LEU A 147 15.39 0.73 -12.21
CA LEU A 147 15.43 -0.73 -12.17
C LEU A 147 14.07 -1.34 -12.52
N GLU A 148 12.96 -0.76 -12.10
CA GLU A 148 11.62 -1.20 -12.50
C GLU A 148 11.39 -1.08 -14.00
N ILE A 149 11.78 0.05 -14.61
CA ILE A 149 11.70 0.23 -16.07
C ILE A 149 12.62 -0.76 -16.79
N ALA A 150 13.87 -0.90 -16.31
CA ALA A 150 14.84 -1.84 -16.87
C ALA A 150 14.35 -3.29 -16.79
N ALA A 151 13.70 -3.67 -15.69
CA ALA A 151 13.17 -5.01 -15.47
C ALA A 151 12.09 -5.42 -16.47
N PHE A 152 11.41 -4.48 -17.14
CA PHE A 152 10.47 -4.81 -18.21
C PHE A 152 11.15 -5.15 -19.54
N CYS A 153 12.42 -4.81 -19.73
CA CYS A 153 13.18 -5.11 -20.94
C CYS A 153 14.29 -6.13 -20.65
N PRO A 154 14.16 -7.40 -21.09
CA PRO A 154 15.11 -8.46 -20.74
C PRO A 154 16.55 -8.12 -21.12
N ALA A 155 16.77 -7.48 -22.26
CA ALA A 155 18.11 -7.11 -22.72
C ALA A 155 18.77 -6.08 -21.79
N VAL A 156 18.04 -5.04 -21.37
CA VAL A 156 18.58 -4.02 -20.46
C VAL A 156 18.83 -4.63 -19.09
N ALA A 157 17.87 -5.39 -18.55
CA ALA A 157 18.05 -6.07 -17.26
C ALA A 157 19.23 -7.04 -17.28
N TYR A 158 19.42 -7.78 -18.38
CA TYR A 158 20.57 -8.68 -18.58
C TYR A 158 21.90 -7.93 -18.61
N ASP A 159 21.98 -6.81 -19.35
CA ASP A 159 23.17 -5.95 -19.39
C ASP A 159 23.53 -5.44 -17.97
N LEU A 160 22.54 -5.07 -17.16
CA LEU A 160 22.74 -4.60 -15.78
C LEU A 160 23.32 -5.67 -14.84
N VAL A 161 22.90 -6.94 -14.99
CA VAL A 161 23.36 -8.05 -14.13
C VAL A 161 24.65 -8.73 -14.64
N THR A 162 25.13 -8.36 -15.83
CA THR A 162 26.37 -8.90 -16.41
C THR A 162 27.53 -7.91 -16.40
N ASP A 163 27.27 -6.60 -16.30
CA ASP A 163 28.31 -5.58 -16.17
C ASP A 163 28.99 -5.62 -14.77
N GLU A 164 30.30 -5.88 -14.72
CA GLU A 164 31.06 -6.00 -13.46
C GLU A 164 31.00 -4.75 -12.58
N CYS A 165 30.92 -3.55 -13.18
CA CYS A 165 30.86 -2.30 -12.42
C CYS A 165 29.48 -2.16 -11.78
N LEU A 166 28.41 -2.38 -12.55
CA LEU A 166 27.04 -2.22 -12.07
C LEU A 166 26.64 -3.32 -11.08
N THR A 167 27.02 -4.57 -11.34
CA THR A 167 26.76 -5.70 -10.44
C THR A 167 27.32 -5.48 -9.04
N SER A 168 28.43 -4.77 -8.89
CA SER A 168 29.00 -4.42 -7.58
C SER A 168 28.07 -3.49 -6.78
N LEU A 169 27.28 -2.65 -7.46
CA LEU A 169 26.38 -1.64 -6.88
C LEU A 169 25.01 -2.20 -6.50
N LEU A 170 24.55 -3.27 -7.16
CA LEU A 170 23.22 -3.85 -6.91
C LEU A 170 23.15 -4.49 -5.52
N ASN A 171 22.11 -4.18 -4.76
CA ASN A 171 21.78 -4.88 -3.52
C ASN A 171 20.77 -6.01 -3.76
N ALA A 172 20.33 -6.71 -2.70
CA ALA A 172 19.40 -7.83 -2.83
C ALA A 172 18.01 -7.43 -3.36
N ASP A 173 17.47 -6.29 -2.93
CA ASP A 173 16.16 -5.78 -3.40
C ASP A 173 16.23 -5.42 -4.89
N ASP A 174 17.33 -4.81 -5.33
CA ASP A 174 17.57 -4.48 -6.75
C ASP A 174 17.56 -5.76 -7.61
N LEU A 175 18.20 -6.82 -7.13
CA LEU A 175 18.26 -8.12 -7.80
C LEU A 175 16.88 -8.80 -7.85
N ILE A 176 16.04 -8.65 -6.82
CA ILE A 176 14.65 -9.13 -6.88
C ILE A 176 13.87 -8.39 -7.96
N ILE A 177 14.00 -7.06 -8.04
CA ILE A 177 13.29 -6.24 -9.04
C ILE A 177 13.64 -6.69 -10.45
N LEU A 178 14.92 -6.93 -10.73
CA LEU A 178 15.40 -7.38 -12.03
C LEU A 178 15.05 -8.84 -12.32
N GLY A 179 15.18 -9.71 -11.32
CA GLY A 179 15.03 -11.16 -11.48
C GLY A 179 13.57 -11.64 -11.58
N LYS A 180 12.59 -10.90 -11.07
CA LYS A 180 11.19 -11.36 -11.02
C LYS A 180 10.44 -11.37 -12.36
N GLN A 181 10.94 -10.65 -13.38
CA GLN A 181 10.23 -10.46 -14.65
C GLN A 181 10.63 -11.48 -15.72
N HIS A 182 11.91 -11.86 -15.75
CA HIS A 182 12.47 -12.63 -16.85
C HIS A 182 13.36 -13.77 -16.34
N THR A 183 13.02 -14.99 -16.77
CA THR A 183 13.73 -16.21 -16.37
C THR A 183 15.21 -16.17 -16.75
N THR A 184 15.57 -15.59 -17.89
CA THR A 184 16.98 -15.45 -18.33
C THR A 184 17.80 -14.58 -17.39
N VAL A 185 17.24 -13.46 -16.92
CA VAL A 185 17.88 -12.56 -15.96
C VAL A 185 18.00 -13.24 -14.60
N ALA A 186 16.95 -13.90 -14.13
CA ALA A 186 16.98 -14.67 -12.89
C ALA A 186 18.04 -15.80 -12.92
N LEU A 187 18.16 -16.52 -14.03
CA LEU A 187 19.18 -17.55 -14.20
C LEU A 187 20.59 -16.97 -14.11
N GLU A 188 20.81 -15.82 -14.73
CA GLU A 188 22.10 -15.13 -14.69
C GLU A 188 22.47 -14.69 -13.27
N ILE A 189 21.52 -14.11 -12.53
CA ILE A 189 21.69 -13.76 -11.11
C ILE A 189 22.09 -15.00 -10.29
N LEU A 190 21.45 -16.15 -10.53
CA LEU A 190 21.77 -17.40 -9.82
C LEU A 190 23.07 -18.06 -10.28
N ASN A 191 23.53 -17.84 -11.51
CA ASN A 191 24.79 -18.37 -12.04
C ASN A 191 25.99 -17.53 -11.60
N ASN A 192 25.80 -16.23 -11.42
CA ASN A 192 26.84 -15.32 -10.96
C ASN A 192 27.03 -15.43 -9.45
N SER A 193 28.13 -16.07 -9.02
CA SER A 193 28.42 -16.28 -7.59
C SER A 193 28.47 -14.99 -6.77
N SER A 194 28.89 -13.87 -7.36
CA SER A 194 28.97 -12.59 -6.65
C SER A 194 27.59 -12.01 -6.34
N LEU A 195 26.62 -12.20 -7.26
CA LEU A 195 25.22 -11.77 -7.08
C LEU A 195 24.46 -12.75 -6.20
N PHE A 196 24.62 -14.07 -6.44
CA PHE A 196 23.99 -15.11 -5.62
C PHE A 196 24.33 -14.96 -4.14
N ASN A 197 25.59 -14.66 -3.82
CA ASN A 197 26.02 -14.46 -2.43
C ASN A 197 25.45 -13.20 -1.75
N LYS A 198 24.83 -12.28 -2.51
CA LYS A 198 24.08 -11.14 -1.95
C LYS A 198 22.68 -11.52 -1.52
N LEU A 199 22.17 -12.68 -1.95
CA LEU A 199 20.80 -13.12 -1.72
C LEU A 199 20.71 -14.10 -0.55
N ASN A 200 19.76 -13.87 0.35
CA ASN A 200 19.34 -14.82 1.37
C ASN A 200 18.20 -15.71 0.86
N SER A 201 17.76 -16.66 1.69
CA SER A 201 16.70 -17.60 1.29
C SER A 201 15.38 -16.93 0.92
N TYR A 202 15.00 -15.82 1.57
CA TYR A 202 13.76 -15.11 1.24
C TYR A 202 13.86 -14.45 -0.14
N GLU A 203 14.97 -13.78 -0.44
CA GLU A 203 15.14 -13.12 -1.74
C GLU A 203 15.21 -14.13 -2.90
N LEU A 204 15.86 -15.28 -2.69
CA LEU A 204 15.86 -16.37 -3.67
C LEU A 204 14.44 -16.90 -3.95
N ILE A 205 13.60 -16.99 -2.92
CA ILE A 205 12.21 -17.44 -3.04
C ILE A 205 11.38 -16.42 -3.82
N MET A 206 11.58 -15.13 -3.56
CA MET A 206 10.90 -14.05 -4.29
C MET A 206 11.21 -14.08 -5.79
N ILE A 207 12.42 -14.45 -6.18
CA ILE A 207 12.77 -14.65 -7.60
C ILE A 207 12.18 -15.97 -8.12
N GLY A 208 12.31 -17.06 -7.36
CA GLY A 208 11.86 -18.39 -7.77
C GLY A 208 10.35 -18.53 -7.95
N MET A 209 9.54 -17.82 -7.15
CA MET A 209 8.08 -17.93 -7.20
C MET A 209 7.45 -17.39 -8.50
N HIS A 210 8.21 -16.64 -9.30
CA HIS A 210 7.75 -16.13 -10.59
C HIS A 210 8.16 -17.01 -11.78
N HIS A 211 9.11 -17.94 -11.60
CA HIS A 211 9.66 -18.75 -12.68
C HIS A 211 9.88 -20.21 -12.27
N ALA A 212 9.13 -21.14 -12.86
CA ALA A 212 9.24 -22.57 -12.55
C ALA A 212 10.65 -23.13 -12.75
N GLU A 213 11.36 -22.72 -13.80
CA GLU A 213 12.73 -23.13 -14.03
C GLU A 213 13.67 -22.73 -12.87
N ILE A 214 13.49 -21.52 -12.34
CA ILE A 214 14.24 -21.01 -11.18
C ILE A 214 13.86 -21.80 -9.92
N GLY A 215 12.56 -22.02 -9.69
CA GLY A 215 12.09 -22.87 -8.59
C GLY A 215 12.70 -24.27 -8.64
N HIS A 216 12.75 -24.89 -9.83
CA HIS A 216 13.39 -26.19 -10.01
C HIS A 216 14.89 -26.15 -9.72
N LYS A 217 15.59 -25.11 -10.16
CA LYS A 217 17.01 -24.92 -9.90
C LYS A 217 17.29 -24.79 -8.40
N LEU A 218 16.51 -23.99 -7.68
CA LEU A 218 16.62 -23.84 -6.24
C LEU A 218 16.36 -25.16 -5.50
N LEU A 219 15.33 -25.91 -5.92
CA LEU A 219 15.01 -27.21 -5.34
C LEU A 219 16.00 -28.33 -5.73
N ASN A 220 16.89 -28.10 -6.70
CA ASN A 220 18.02 -28.99 -7.02
C ASN A 220 19.28 -28.68 -6.19
N ASP A 221 19.35 -27.50 -5.56
CA ASP A 221 20.47 -27.12 -4.71
C ASP A 221 20.28 -27.67 -3.29
N ASN A 222 21.12 -28.66 -2.94
CA ASN A 222 21.11 -29.29 -1.62
C ASN A 222 21.37 -28.30 -0.47
N VAL A 223 22.20 -27.27 -0.69
CA VAL A 223 22.52 -26.27 0.34
C VAL A 223 21.30 -25.41 0.61
N PHE A 224 20.62 -24.97 -0.44
CA PHE A 224 19.36 -24.25 -0.33
C PHE A 224 18.29 -25.11 0.35
N CYS A 225 18.08 -26.33 -0.14
CA CYS A 225 17.10 -27.27 0.39
C CYS A 225 17.35 -27.62 1.86
N HIS A 226 18.61 -27.64 2.32
CA HIS A 226 18.91 -27.87 3.73
C HIS A 226 18.51 -26.67 4.61
N LYS A 227 18.78 -25.44 4.16
CA LYS A 227 18.56 -24.20 4.93
C LYS A 227 17.13 -23.67 4.90
N VAL A 228 16.39 -23.90 3.81
CA VAL A 228 15.06 -23.33 3.60
C VAL A 228 14.04 -23.88 4.60
N GLN A 229 13.17 -23.01 5.11
CA GLN A 229 12.08 -23.35 6.06
C GLN A 229 10.79 -23.72 5.31
N GLY A 230 9.87 -24.40 6.00
CA GLY A 230 8.57 -24.81 5.44
C GLY A 230 7.76 -23.66 4.84
N ALA A 231 7.62 -22.54 5.57
CA ALA A 231 6.90 -21.36 5.10
C ALA A 231 7.44 -20.81 3.76
N PHE A 232 8.76 -20.81 3.58
CA PHE A 232 9.37 -20.36 2.32
C PHE A 232 9.13 -21.36 1.18
N LEU A 233 9.21 -22.67 1.45
CA LEU A 233 8.83 -23.70 0.47
C LEU A 233 7.37 -23.54 0.03
N ALA A 234 6.46 -23.25 0.96
CA ALA A 234 5.07 -23.00 0.64
C ALA A 234 4.90 -21.82 -0.31
N ILE A 235 5.54 -20.68 -0.02
CA ILE A 235 5.52 -19.48 -0.89
C ILE A 235 6.09 -19.78 -2.28
N LEU A 236 7.17 -20.58 -2.37
CA LEU A 236 7.79 -20.93 -3.64
C LEU A 236 6.83 -21.71 -4.55
N GLY A 237 6.05 -22.62 -3.99
CA GLY A 237 5.12 -23.48 -4.75
C GLY A 237 3.70 -22.92 -4.91
N GLN A 238 3.31 -21.87 -4.18
CA GLN A 238 1.90 -21.44 -4.08
C GLN A 238 1.25 -21.02 -5.40
N TYR A 239 2.03 -20.65 -6.42
CA TYR A 239 1.54 -20.24 -7.75
C TYR A 239 1.97 -21.18 -8.89
N GLN A 240 2.68 -22.28 -8.59
CA GLN A 240 3.26 -23.16 -9.60
C GLN A 240 3.06 -24.63 -9.24
N PRO A 241 2.15 -25.36 -9.93
CA PRO A 241 1.79 -26.72 -9.56
C PRO A 241 2.95 -27.70 -9.69
N GLU A 242 3.86 -27.50 -10.63
CA GLU A 242 5.03 -28.35 -10.83
C GLU A 242 5.98 -28.27 -9.62
N ILE A 243 6.20 -27.05 -9.11
CA ILE A 243 7.03 -26.80 -7.92
C ILE A 243 6.36 -27.32 -6.66
N ALA A 244 5.07 -27.07 -6.48
CA ALA A 244 4.32 -27.61 -5.35
C ALA A 244 4.33 -29.14 -5.35
N ASN A 245 4.09 -29.77 -6.51
CA ASN A 245 4.15 -31.23 -6.64
C ASN A 245 5.53 -31.79 -6.33
N ARG A 246 6.59 -31.08 -6.74
CA ARG A 246 7.96 -31.46 -6.43
C ARG A 246 8.22 -31.42 -4.91
N ILE A 247 7.81 -30.36 -4.23
CA ILE A 247 7.95 -30.23 -2.77
C ILE A 247 7.20 -31.36 -2.06
N LEU A 248 5.97 -31.67 -2.48
CA LEU A 248 5.16 -32.74 -1.90
C LEU A 248 5.67 -34.15 -2.23
N ASN A 249 6.40 -34.34 -3.33
CA ASN A 249 7.01 -35.62 -3.71
C ASN A 249 8.35 -35.90 -2.99
N ASP A 250 9.05 -34.85 -2.56
CA ASP A 250 10.30 -34.98 -1.82
C ASP A 250 10.01 -35.12 -0.33
N ALA A 251 10.21 -36.32 0.22
CA ALA A 251 9.95 -36.61 1.63
C ALA A 251 10.78 -35.75 2.60
N SER A 252 11.94 -35.22 2.19
CA SER A 252 12.75 -34.33 3.04
C SER A 252 12.20 -32.91 3.09
N LEU A 253 11.70 -32.40 1.95
CA LEU A 253 11.07 -31.08 1.86
C LEU A 253 9.67 -31.08 2.46
N CYS A 254 8.87 -32.10 2.15
CA CYS A 254 7.51 -32.26 2.65
C CYS A 254 7.45 -32.31 4.19
N ARG A 255 8.42 -32.98 4.84
CA ARG A 255 8.54 -33.02 6.31
C ARG A 255 8.81 -31.65 6.96
N LYS A 256 9.21 -30.64 6.18
CA LYS A 256 9.39 -29.27 6.70
C LYS A 256 8.09 -28.48 6.74
N LEU A 257 7.03 -28.94 6.07
CA LEU A 257 5.75 -28.25 5.98
C LEU A 257 4.88 -28.59 7.20
N ASN A 258 4.34 -27.56 7.84
CA ASN A 258 3.24 -27.70 8.80
C ASN A 258 1.86 -27.55 8.11
N GLY A 259 0.77 -27.59 8.87
CA GLY A 259 -0.59 -27.46 8.33
C GLY A 259 -0.83 -26.14 7.58
N LEU A 260 -0.33 -25.02 8.10
CA LEU A 260 -0.44 -23.70 7.47
C LEU A 260 0.38 -23.62 6.17
N ASP A 261 1.58 -24.20 6.17
CA ASP A 261 2.43 -24.26 4.97
C ASP A 261 1.75 -25.08 3.86
N LEU A 262 1.10 -26.19 4.21
CA LEU A 262 0.29 -26.98 3.27
C LEU A 262 -0.90 -26.17 2.74
N ALA A 263 -1.58 -25.42 3.60
CA ALA A 263 -2.69 -24.56 3.19
C ALA A 263 -2.22 -23.49 2.18
N ILE A 264 -1.12 -22.77 2.48
CA ILE A 264 -0.54 -21.77 1.58
C ILE A 264 -0.14 -22.38 0.24
N LEU A 265 0.43 -23.59 0.26
CA LEU A 265 0.86 -24.29 -0.96
C LEU A 265 -0.33 -24.62 -1.89
N GLY A 266 -1.50 -24.92 -1.33
CA GLY A 266 -2.68 -25.33 -2.10
C GLY A 266 -3.76 -24.26 -2.30
N GLN A 267 -3.74 -23.14 -1.57
CA GLN A 267 -4.88 -22.19 -1.51
C GLN A 267 -5.25 -21.52 -2.85
N HIS A 268 -4.39 -21.57 -3.86
CA HIS A 268 -4.63 -21.00 -5.19
C HIS A 268 -4.69 -22.05 -6.30
N GLN A 269 -4.53 -23.34 -5.99
CA GLN A 269 -4.37 -24.41 -6.97
C GLN A 269 -5.23 -25.62 -6.60
N PRO A 270 -6.39 -25.81 -7.26
CA PRO A 270 -7.31 -26.91 -6.97
C PRO A 270 -6.66 -28.28 -7.00
N GLU A 271 -5.71 -28.51 -7.92
CA GLU A 271 -5.02 -29.79 -8.08
C GLU A 271 -4.15 -30.10 -6.85
N ILE A 272 -3.40 -29.09 -6.36
CA ILE A 272 -2.54 -29.23 -5.19
C ILE A 272 -3.39 -29.36 -3.92
N ALA A 273 -4.43 -28.55 -3.76
CA ALA A 273 -5.37 -28.67 -2.65
C ALA A 273 -6.02 -30.06 -2.60
N ASN A 274 -6.52 -30.57 -3.74
CA ASN A 274 -7.09 -31.90 -3.82
C ASN A 274 -6.07 -33.00 -3.50
N ARG A 275 -4.82 -32.84 -3.93
CA ARG A 275 -3.73 -33.76 -3.58
C ARG A 275 -3.49 -33.79 -2.08
N ILE A 276 -3.40 -32.64 -1.42
CA ILE A 276 -3.23 -32.52 0.03
C ILE A 276 -4.41 -33.20 0.77
N LEU A 277 -5.65 -32.98 0.32
CA LEU A 277 -6.84 -33.57 0.95
C LEU A 277 -7.00 -35.08 0.66
N ASN A 278 -6.40 -35.59 -0.41
CA ASN A 278 -6.41 -37.03 -0.74
C ASN A 278 -5.34 -37.81 0.01
N ASP A 279 -4.23 -37.17 0.37
CA ASP A 279 -3.15 -37.80 1.13
C ASP A 279 -3.51 -37.83 2.61
N THR A 280 -3.64 -39.04 3.19
CA THR A 280 -4.04 -39.20 4.58
C THR A 280 -3.05 -38.56 5.56
N VAL A 281 -1.75 -38.61 5.27
CA VAL A 281 -0.71 -38.08 6.18
C VAL A 281 -0.74 -36.56 6.16
N LEU A 282 -0.81 -35.95 4.97
CA LEU A 282 -0.88 -34.49 4.84
C LEU A 282 -2.19 -33.96 5.43
N ARG A 283 -3.31 -34.63 5.16
CA ARG A 283 -4.62 -34.29 5.70
C ARG A 283 -4.65 -34.37 7.23
N GLU A 284 -3.93 -35.30 7.84
CA GLU A 284 -3.88 -35.38 9.30
C GLU A 284 -3.19 -34.16 9.94
N ASN A 285 -2.24 -33.54 9.24
CA ASN A 285 -1.52 -32.36 9.72
C ASN A 285 -2.34 -31.06 9.64
N LEU A 286 -3.50 -31.06 8.99
CA LEU A 286 -4.35 -29.87 8.86
C LEU A 286 -5.27 -29.71 10.08
N THR A 287 -5.29 -28.49 10.63
CA THR A 287 -6.28 -28.02 11.60
C THR A 287 -7.50 -27.40 10.90
N GLY A 288 -8.54 -27.06 11.65
CA GLY A 288 -9.70 -26.34 11.11
C GLY A 288 -9.32 -25.01 10.43
N GLY A 289 -8.38 -24.26 11.03
CA GLY A 289 -7.88 -23.01 10.47
C GLY A 289 -7.14 -23.20 9.16
N ASP A 290 -6.34 -24.26 9.06
CA ASP A 290 -5.60 -24.60 7.83
C ASP A 290 -6.55 -25.01 6.71
N LEU A 291 -7.59 -25.79 7.03
CA LEU A 291 -8.65 -26.14 6.08
C LEU A 291 -9.41 -24.90 5.59
N ALA A 292 -9.67 -23.95 6.49
CA ALA A 292 -10.30 -22.68 6.12
C ALA A 292 -9.42 -21.84 5.17
N ALA A 293 -8.12 -21.78 5.43
CA ALA A 293 -7.16 -21.12 4.55
C ALA A 293 -7.06 -21.81 3.19
N LEU A 294 -7.05 -23.15 3.16
CA LEU A 294 -6.99 -23.92 1.92
C LEU A 294 -8.23 -23.72 1.03
N GLY A 295 -9.42 -23.55 1.63
CA GLY A 295 -10.68 -23.28 0.94
C GLY A 295 -10.95 -21.79 0.65
N GLN A 296 -10.07 -20.87 1.06
CA GLN A 296 -10.32 -19.42 1.05
C GLN A 296 -10.57 -18.84 -0.34
N TYR A 297 -9.85 -19.31 -1.36
CA TYR A 297 -9.94 -18.80 -2.73
C TYR A 297 -10.55 -19.81 -3.71
N LEU A 298 -10.89 -21.01 -3.23
CA LEU A 298 -11.32 -22.15 -4.04
C LEU A 298 -12.66 -22.68 -3.52
N PRO A 299 -13.80 -22.20 -4.05
CA PRO A 299 -15.12 -22.58 -3.52
C PRO A 299 -15.39 -24.08 -3.63
N GLU A 300 -14.87 -24.76 -4.65
CA GLU A 300 -14.96 -26.21 -4.81
C GLU A 300 -14.22 -26.97 -3.70
N ILE A 301 -13.07 -26.46 -3.24
CA ILE A 301 -12.32 -27.04 -2.13
C ILE A 301 -13.03 -26.78 -0.81
N ALA A 302 -13.54 -25.56 -0.59
CA ALA A 302 -14.37 -25.24 0.57
C ALA A 302 -15.61 -26.16 0.65
N HIS A 303 -16.30 -26.35 -0.48
CA HIS A 303 -17.46 -27.25 -0.54
C HIS A 303 -17.08 -28.70 -0.24
N ARG A 304 -15.96 -29.18 -0.79
CA ARG A 304 -15.42 -30.51 -0.52
C ARG A 304 -15.11 -30.71 0.98
N ILE A 305 -14.47 -29.73 1.63
CA ILE A 305 -14.16 -29.78 3.06
C ILE A 305 -15.45 -29.93 3.89
N LEU A 306 -16.51 -29.20 3.54
CA LEU A 306 -17.77 -29.24 4.28
C LEU A 306 -18.60 -30.52 4.02
N ASN A 307 -18.34 -31.23 2.92
CA ASN A 307 -19.03 -32.48 2.56
C ASN A 307 -18.29 -33.74 3.05
N ASP A 308 -16.98 -33.66 3.27
CA ASP A 308 -16.20 -34.75 3.84
C ASP A 308 -16.36 -34.76 5.37
N THR A 309 -16.94 -35.83 5.92
CA THR A 309 -17.19 -35.94 7.36
C THR A 309 -15.92 -35.86 8.20
N THR A 310 -14.79 -36.40 7.71
CA THR A 310 -13.51 -36.40 8.44
C THR A 310 -12.92 -35.00 8.53
N LEU A 311 -12.98 -34.24 7.42
CA LEU A 311 -12.52 -32.86 7.36
C LEU A 311 -13.45 -31.92 8.14
N LYS A 312 -14.76 -32.06 7.94
CA LYS A 312 -15.80 -31.31 8.64
C LYS A 312 -15.66 -31.41 10.16
N ASN A 313 -15.27 -32.58 10.68
CA ASN A 313 -15.05 -32.78 12.12
C ASN A 313 -13.85 -32.00 12.69
N LYS A 314 -12.93 -31.53 11.85
CA LYS A 314 -11.80 -30.66 12.26
C LYS A 314 -12.16 -29.17 12.26
N ILE A 315 -13.28 -28.78 11.66
CA ILE A 315 -13.71 -27.40 11.51
C ILE A 315 -14.39 -26.93 12.81
N ASP A 316 -13.88 -25.86 13.40
CA ASP A 316 -14.54 -25.16 14.50
C ASP A 316 -15.42 -24.00 13.98
N ALA A 317 -16.09 -23.29 14.90
CA ALA A 317 -16.98 -22.18 14.53
C ALA A 317 -16.24 -21.07 13.75
N LEU A 318 -15.03 -20.69 14.18
CA LEU A 318 -14.24 -19.63 13.58
C LEU A 318 -13.76 -20.00 12.17
N SER A 319 -13.31 -21.24 12.00
CA SER A 319 -12.89 -21.81 10.72
C SER A 319 -14.07 -21.91 9.76
N LEU A 320 -15.25 -22.31 10.25
CA LEU A 320 -16.48 -22.37 9.46
C LEU A 320 -16.92 -20.98 8.98
N GLY A 321 -16.91 -19.98 9.87
CA GLY A 321 -17.18 -18.60 9.51
C GLY A 321 -16.17 -18.06 8.49
N SER A 322 -14.89 -18.44 8.63
CA SER A 322 -13.84 -18.04 7.69
C SER A 322 -14.04 -18.63 6.30
N LEU A 323 -14.44 -19.91 6.18
CA LEU A 323 -14.76 -20.55 4.89
C LEU A 323 -15.92 -19.84 4.17
N GLY A 324 -17.00 -19.50 4.88
CA GLY A 324 -18.14 -18.82 4.27
C GLY A 324 -17.87 -17.36 3.90
N ARG A 325 -16.91 -16.70 4.56
CA ARG A 325 -16.66 -15.27 4.36
C ARG A 325 -16.26 -14.90 2.93
N TYR A 326 -15.53 -15.77 2.24
CA TYR A 326 -14.98 -15.44 0.91
C TYR A 326 -15.93 -15.75 -0.25
N HIS A 327 -16.90 -16.63 -0.05
CA HIS A 327 -17.74 -17.15 -1.13
C HIS A 327 -19.21 -17.22 -0.71
N LEU A 328 -20.07 -16.45 -1.40
CA LEU A 328 -21.51 -16.37 -1.11
C LEU A 328 -22.21 -17.75 -1.14
N ASN A 329 -21.88 -18.59 -2.11
CA ASN A 329 -22.44 -19.94 -2.23
C ASN A 329 -22.06 -20.84 -1.04
N ILE A 330 -20.83 -20.70 -0.51
CA ILE A 330 -20.39 -21.41 0.69
C ILE A 330 -21.11 -20.87 1.93
N ALA A 331 -21.23 -19.56 2.09
CA ALA A 331 -22.00 -18.97 3.18
C ALA A 331 -23.47 -19.42 3.16
N ARG A 332 -24.12 -19.44 1.98
CA ARG A 332 -25.48 -19.96 1.81
C ARG A 332 -25.57 -21.42 2.23
N TYR A 333 -24.62 -22.26 1.79
CA TYR A 333 -24.57 -23.68 2.16
C TYR A 333 -24.46 -23.87 3.68
N ILE A 334 -23.54 -23.15 4.34
CA ILE A 334 -23.34 -23.19 5.79
C ILE A 334 -24.62 -22.80 6.54
N LEU A 335 -25.32 -21.75 6.10
CA LEU A 335 -26.56 -21.30 6.75
C LEU A 335 -27.77 -22.18 6.46
N ASN A 336 -27.79 -22.90 5.34
CA ASN A 336 -28.89 -23.82 5.00
C ASN A 336 -28.74 -25.18 5.70
N GLU A 337 -27.50 -25.61 5.96
CA GLU A 337 -27.22 -26.87 6.60
C GLU A 337 -27.31 -26.73 8.13
N ARG A 338 -28.35 -27.33 8.73
CA ARG A 338 -28.66 -27.15 10.17
C ARG A 338 -27.48 -27.49 11.07
N SER A 339 -26.76 -28.57 10.76
CA SER A 339 -25.60 -28.99 11.57
C SER A 339 -24.49 -27.93 11.60
N LEU A 340 -24.25 -27.27 10.47
CA LEU A 340 -23.24 -26.22 10.32
C LEU A 340 -23.72 -24.88 10.92
N SER A 341 -24.95 -24.48 10.63
CA SER A 341 -25.51 -23.22 11.14
C SER A 341 -25.62 -23.21 12.67
N THR A 342 -25.77 -24.38 13.31
CA THR A 342 -25.74 -24.50 14.77
C THR A 342 -24.36 -24.23 15.38
N MET A 343 -23.28 -24.48 14.65
CA MET A 343 -21.91 -24.24 15.12
C MET A 343 -21.52 -22.76 15.11
N LEU A 344 -22.16 -21.95 14.26
CA LEU A 344 -21.85 -20.53 14.16
C LEU A 344 -22.28 -19.77 15.42
N ASN A 345 -21.35 -18.99 15.97
CA ASN A 345 -21.58 -18.02 17.03
C ASN A 345 -21.87 -16.62 16.45
N SER A 346 -22.16 -15.67 17.34
CA SER A 346 -22.46 -14.28 17.03
C SER A 346 -21.43 -13.63 16.09
N ALA A 347 -20.15 -13.74 16.44
CA ALA A 347 -19.04 -13.15 15.67
C ALA A 347 -18.91 -13.77 14.27
N CYS A 348 -19.14 -15.08 14.13
CA CYS A 348 -19.10 -15.75 12.84
C CYS A 348 -20.26 -15.32 11.93
N LEU A 349 -21.47 -15.24 12.47
CA LEU A 349 -22.65 -14.76 11.72
C LEU A 349 -22.44 -13.31 11.27
N SER A 350 -21.97 -12.45 12.17
CA SER A 350 -21.58 -11.06 11.89
C SER A 350 -20.56 -10.96 10.76
N ALA A 351 -19.49 -11.78 10.81
CA ALA A 351 -18.48 -11.82 9.77
C ALA A 351 -19.03 -12.27 8.41
N LEU A 352 -19.94 -13.24 8.38
CA LEU A 352 -20.59 -13.70 7.15
C LEU A 352 -21.52 -12.63 6.55
N GLY A 353 -22.35 -11.99 7.37
CA GLY A 353 -23.26 -10.96 6.87
C GLY A 353 -22.54 -9.68 6.45
N ARG A 354 -21.44 -9.31 7.11
CA ARG A 354 -20.59 -8.19 6.66
C ARG A 354 -19.91 -8.47 5.32
N ALA A 355 -19.66 -9.74 5.00
CA ALA A 355 -19.06 -10.09 3.71
C ALA A 355 -20.09 -10.12 2.57
N HIS A 356 -21.34 -10.51 2.86
CA HIS A 356 -22.37 -10.74 1.84
C HIS A 356 -23.72 -10.15 2.24
N SER A 357 -24.23 -9.20 1.44
CA SER A 357 -25.50 -8.50 1.70
C SER A 357 -26.69 -9.44 1.84
N GLU A 358 -26.79 -10.46 0.99
CA GLU A 358 -27.86 -11.46 1.07
C GLU A 358 -27.80 -12.28 2.36
N ILE A 359 -26.59 -12.55 2.84
CA ILE A 359 -26.39 -13.31 4.08
C ILE A 359 -26.78 -12.44 5.27
N ALA A 360 -26.43 -11.16 5.28
CA ALA A 360 -26.91 -10.22 6.29
C ALA A 360 -28.46 -10.18 6.35
N GLN A 361 -29.11 -10.06 5.19
CA GLN A 361 -30.58 -10.07 5.10
C GLN A 361 -31.19 -11.37 5.62
N LYS A 362 -30.59 -12.52 5.26
CA LYS A 362 -31.04 -13.82 5.74
C LYS A 362 -30.92 -13.94 7.26
N ILE A 363 -29.74 -13.59 7.80
CA ILE A 363 -29.46 -13.62 9.24
C ILE A 363 -30.48 -12.75 10.00
N TYR A 364 -30.79 -11.57 9.47
CA TYR A 364 -31.73 -10.64 10.11
C TYR A 364 -33.19 -11.12 10.04
N ARG A 365 -33.62 -11.74 8.93
CA ARG A 365 -35.00 -12.20 8.74
C ARG A 365 -35.31 -13.51 9.48
N GLU A 366 -34.33 -14.39 9.64
CA GLU A 366 -34.53 -15.68 10.27
C GLU A 366 -34.33 -15.61 11.79
N GLU A 367 -35.41 -15.76 12.55
CA GLU A 367 -35.38 -15.67 14.02
C GLU A 367 -34.33 -16.57 14.67
N SER A 368 -34.14 -17.79 14.16
CA SER A 368 -33.16 -18.74 14.71
C SER A 368 -31.69 -18.32 14.54
N LEU A 369 -31.40 -17.45 13.56
CA LEU A 369 -30.07 -16.86 13.35
C LEU A 369 -29.97 -15.52 14.07
N ARG A 370 -31.02 -14.69 13.96
CA ARG A 370 -31.13 -13.40 14.64
C ARG A 370 -31.00 -13.52 16.16
N SER A 371 -31.56 -14.57 16.76
CA SER A 371 -31.47 -14.79 18.22
C SER A 371 -30.06 -15.11 18.71
N LYS A 372 -29.10 -15.37 17.81
CA LYS A 372 -27.70 -15.66 18.14
C LYS A 372 -26.78 -14.45 18.04
N ILE A 373 -27.25 -13.36 17.45
CA ILE A 373 -26.44 -12.16 17.21
C ILE A 373 -26.76 -11.07 18.23
N THR A 374 -25.73 -10.33 18.62
CA THR A 374 -25.88 -9.15 19.48
C THR A 374 -26.31 -7.93 18.65
N PRO A 375 -26.87 -6.88 19.28
CA PRO A 375 -27.14 -5.61 18.58
C PRO A 375 -25.88 -5.01 17.93
N THR A 376 -24.72 -5.10 18.60
CA THR A 376 -23.40 -4.71 18.06
C THR A 376 -23.03 -5.50 16.80
N ASP A 377 -23.35 -6.79 16.75
CA ASP A 377 -23.12 -7.60 15.55
C ASP A 377 -24.04 -7.22 14.39
N ILE A 378 -25.28 -6.81 14.68
CA ILE A 378 -26.21 -6.26 13.68
C ILE A 378 -25.65 -4.95 13.12
N VAL A 379 -25.11 -4.07 13.96
CA VAL A 379 -24.45 -2.82 13.53
C VAL A 379 -23.33 -3.10 12.53
N ASN A 380 -22.51 -4.12 12.76
CA ASN A 380 -21.44 -4.51 11.83
C ASN A 380 -21.93 -4.95 10.44
N MET A 381 -23.22 -5.26 10.28
CA MET A 381 -23.85 -5.66 9.03
C MET A 381 -24.85 -4.60 8.50
N CYS A 382 -25.04 -3.49 9.22
CA CYS A 382 -26.14 -2.56 8.98
C CYS A 382 -26.12 -1.91 7.59
N HIS A 383 -24.94 -1.75 6.99
CA HIS A 383 -24.77 -1.24 5.62
C HIS A 383 -25.63 -1.98 4.58
N TYR A 384 -25.94 -3.26 4.81
CA TYR A 384 -26.79 -4.07 3.94
C TYR A 384 -28.24 -4.20 4.39
N LEU A 385 -28.60 -3.54 5.49
CA LEU A 385 -29.90 -3.61 6.17
C LEU A 385 -30.47 -2.19 6.40
N PRO A 386 -30.72 -1.41 5.34
CA PRO A 386 -31.14 -0.01 5.48
C PRO A 386 -32.49 0.16 6.21
N GLU A 387 -33.30 -0.90 6.24
CA GLU A 387 -34.56 -0.96 6.98
C GLU A 387 -34.35 -0.76 8.49
N LEU A 388 -33.20 -1.17 9.04
CA LEU A 388 -32.87 -1.06 10.47
C LEU A 388 -32.76 0.38 10.95
N TYR A 389 -32.35 1.28 10.06
CA TYR A 389 -32.16 2.68 10.41
C TYR A 389 -33.47 3.39 10.77
N ASN A 390 -34.60 2.84 10.31
CA ASN A 390 -35.93 3.35 10.65
C ASN A 390 -36.56 2.63 11.86
N ASP A 391 -35.91 1.60 12.40
CA ASP A 391 -36.41 0.86 13.57
C ASP A 391 -35.95 1.55 14.86
N LYS A 392 -36.82 2.42 15.39
CA LYS A 392 -36.57 3.14 16.65
C LYS A 392 -36.29 2.22 17.82
N LYS A 393 -36.93 1.05 17.89
CA LYS A 393 -36.71 0.10 18.99
C LYS A 393 -35.32 -0.51 18.92
N PHE A 394 -34.83 -0.76 17.71
CA PHE A 394 -33.47 -1.23 17.49
C PHE A 394 -32.45 -0.16 17.93
N LEU A 395 -32.61 1.09 17.47
CA LEU A 395 -31.72 2.19 17.89
C LEU A 395 -31.73 2.39 19.43
N GLU A 396 -32.89 2.26 20.06
CA GLU A 396 -33.02 2.33 21.52
C GLU A 396 -32.31 1.20 22.28
N GLN A 397 -31.96 0.08 21.62
CA GLN A 397 -31.19 -1.03 22.21
C GLN A 397 -29.69 -0.85 22.08
N LEU A 398 -29.22 0.04 21.19
CA LEU A 398 -27.79 0.24 20.93
C LEU A 398 -27.12 1.07 22.04
N GLU A 399 -25.86 0.75 22.31
CA GLU A 399 -24.99 1.53 23.21
C GLU A 399 -24.31 2.67 22.45
N GLY A 400 -23.64 3.58 23.19
CA GLY A 400 -23.03 4.80 22.64
C GLY A 400 -22.12 4.54 21.43
N ALA A 401 -21.18 3.61 21.56
CA ALA A 401 -20.24 3.26 20.49
C ALA A 401 -20.92 2.70 19.23
N ASP A 402 -21.99 1.91 19.39
CA ASP A 402 -22.75 1.35 18.27
C ASP A 402 -23.55 2.43 17.54
N LEU A 403 -24.19 3.33 18.31
CA LEU A 403 -24.87 4.50 17.77
C LEU A 403 -23.91 5.41 17.00
N ALA A 404 -22.72 5.65 17.56
CA ALA A 404 -21.68 6.44 16.92
C ALA A 404 -21.20 5.78 15.61
N ALA A 405 -20.98 4.47 15.62
CA ALA A 405 -20.55 3.73 14.44
C ALA A 405 -21.56 3.81 13.28
N ILE A 406 -22.86 3.73 13.58
CA ILE A 406 -23.91 3.95 12.57
C ILE A 406 -23.94 5.41 12.13
N GLY A 407 -23.88 6.35 13.08
CA GLY A 407 -23.89 7.78 12.81
C GLY A 407 -22.73 8.24 11.94
N VAL A 408 -21.55 7.64 12.07
CA VAL A 408 -20.37 7.88 11.21
C VAL A 408 -20.64 7.52 9.74
N GLN A 409 -21.44 6.48 9.50
CA GLN A 409 -21.72 5.99 8.15
C GLN A 409 -22.89 6.75 7.50
N HIS A 410 -23.79 7.32 8.31
CA HIS A 410 -25.08 7.85 7.86
C HIS A 410 -25.43 9.19 8.54
N LEU A 411 -25.28 10.29 7.81
CA LEU A 411 -25.51 11.65 8.29
C LEU A 411 -26.95 11.89 8.80
N ASP A 412 -27.94 11.32 8.13
CA ASP A 412 -29.35 11.40 8.49
C ASP A 412 -29.62 10.74 9.84
N ILE A 413 -29.04 9.57 10.08
CA ILE A 413 -29.14 8.86 11.36
C ILE A 413 -28.36 9.61 12.44
N ALA A 414 -27.18 10.14 12.11
CA ALA A 414 -26.42 10.98 13.04
C ALA A 414 -27.24 12.18 13.51
N HIS A 415 -28.00 12.80 12.61
CA HIS A 415 -28.96 13.82 12.98
C HIS A 415 -30.05 13.25 13.88
N GLU A 416 -30.70 12.14 13.54
CA GLU A 416 -31.74 11.55 14.40
C GLU A 416 -31.25 11.25 15.82
N ILE A 417 -30.06 10.64 15.95
CA ILE A 417 -29.42 10.33 17.22
C ILE A 417 -29.25 11.61 18.05
N LEU A 418 -28.72 12.70 17.46
CA LEU A 418 -28.52 13.96 18.18
C LEU A 418 -29.82 14.68 18.56
N HIS A 419 -30.90 14.54 17.78
CA HIS A 419 -32.19 15.15 18.11
C HIS A 419 -33.00 14.35 19.12
N ASN A 420 -32.74 13.05 19.27
CA ASN A 420 -33.41 12.20 20.25
C ASN A 420 -32.63 12.20 21.58
N PRO A 421 -33.15 12.82 22.66
CA PRO A 421 -32.42 12.90 23.92
C PRO A 421 -32.08 11.54 24.52
N SER A 422 -32.92 10.51 24.31
CA SER A 422 -32.67 9.17 24.84
C SER A 422 -31.46 8.49 24.21
N LEU A 423 -31.24 8.70 22.90
CA LEU A 423 -30.10 8.16 22.16
C LEU A 423 -28.85 9.01 22.40
N CYS A 424 -28.98 10.34 22.30
CA CYS A 424 -27.90 11.29 22.51
C CYS A 424 -27.27 11.20 23.90
N ASN A 425 -28.07 10.86 24.93
CA ASN A 425 -27.57 10.69 26.29
C ASN A 425 -26.66 9.47 26.46
N LYS A 426 -26.76 8.47 25.57
CA LYS A 426 -25.88 7.28 25.58
C LYS A 426 -24.50 7.55 25.01
N LEU A 427 -24.37 8.59 24.17
CA LEU A 427 -23.08 8.96 23.57
C LEU A 427 -22.18 9.62 24.62
N ASP A 428 -20.95 9.13 24.72
CA ASP A 428 -19.90 9.83 25.44
C ASP A 428 -19.20 10.88 24.55
N GLY A 429 -18.09 11.45 25.06
CA GLY A 429 -17.33 12.44 24.30
C GLY A 429 -16.64 11.89 23.06
N GLU A 430 -16.13 10.65 23.12
CA GLU A 430 -15.43 10.00 22.02
C GLU A 430 -16.42 9.61 20.92
N ASP A 431 -17.57 9.05 21.30
CA ASP A 431 -18.68 8.72 20.40
C ASP A 431 -19.14 9.93 19.58
N LEU A 432 -19.37 11.07 20.25
CA LEU A 432 -19.75 12.33 19.61
C LEU A 432 -18.66 12.84 18.67
N ALA A 433 -17.40 12.73 19.10
CA ALA A 433 -16.26 13.16 18.30
C ALA A 433 -16.12 12.35 17.02
N LEU A 434 -16.28 11.03 17.09
CA LEU A 434 -16.22 10.14 15.93
C LEU A 434 -17.24 10.57 14.86
N MET A 435 -18.51 10.74 15.25
CA MET A 435 -19.56 11.20 14.33
C MET A 435 -19.27 12.59 13.76
N ALA A 436 -18.80 13.51 14.60
CA ALA A 436 -18.52 14.89 14.20
C ALA A 436 -17.30 15.00 13.27
N ILE A 437 -16.25 14.18 13.44
CA ILE A 437 -15.07 14.21 12.56
C ILE A 437 -15.44 13.88 11.12
N GLU A 438 -16.35 12.94 10.92
CA GLU A 438 -16.78 12.49 9.59
C GLU A 438 -17.86 13.39 8.97
N HIS A 439 -18.61 14.13 9.80
CA HIS A 439 -19.74 14.94 9.35
C HIS A 439 -19.65 16.39 9.86
N PRO A 440 -19.23 17.36 9.01
CA PRO A 440 -19.11 18.77 9.40
C PRO A 440 -20.39 19.38 9.99
N GLN A 441 -21.57 18.96 9.51
CA GLN A 441 -22.87 19.43 10.02
C GLN A 441 -23.15 18.90 11.44
N ILE A 442 -22.71 17.68 11.73
CA ILE A 442 -22.81 17.09 13.08
C ILE A 442 -21.83 17.82 14.00
N ALA A 443 -20.62 18.07 13.54
CA ALA A 443 -19.62 18.81 14.29
C ALA A 443 -20.09 20.22 14.66
N GLN A 444 -20.69 20.95 13.72
CA GLN A 444 -21.30 22.25 13.99
C GLN A 444 -22.40 22.14 15.06
N LYS A 445 -23.35 21.20 14.93
CA LYS A 445 -24.43 21.00 15.92
C LYS A 445 -23.89 20.63 17.31
N THR A 446 -22.88 19.77 17.38
CA THR A 446 -22.22 19.39 18.63
C THR A 446 -21.57 20.61 19.29
N MET A 447 -20.97 21.50 18.51
CA MET A 447 -20.34 22.73 19.02
C MET A 447 -21.35 23.82 19.43
N GLU A 448 -22.48 23.93 18.73
CA GLU A 448 -23.57 24.85 19.08
C GLU A 448 -24.31 24.45 20.36
N ASN A 449 -24.34 23.15 20.68
CA ASN A 449 -24.94 22.66 21.91
C ASN A 449 -23.90 22.58 23.04
N THR A 450 -23.99 23.51 24.01
CA THR A 450 -23.08 23.57 25.16
C THR A 450 -23.00 22.26 25.93
N ALA A 451 -24.11 21.53 26.12
CA ALA A 451 -24.06 20.27 26.87
C ALA A 451 -23.24 19.18 26.14
N LEU A 452 -23.29 19.16 24.80
CA LEU A 452 -22.55 18.19 23.98
C LEU A 452 -21.08 18.56 23.85
N SER A 453 -20.75 19.83 23.58
CA SER A 453 -19.37 20.28 23.49
C SER A 453 -18.60 20.13 24.82
N LEU A 454 -19.30 20.18 25.95
CA LEU A 454 -18.72 19.90 27.27
C LEU A 454 -18.32 18.44 27.46
N LYS A 455 -18.95 17.47 26.76
CA LYS A 455 -18.57 16.04 26.81
C LYS A 455 -17.24 15.76 26.12
N LEU A 456 -16.84 16.57 25.13
CA LEU A 456 -15.64 16.34 24.34
C LEU A 456 -14.35 16.49 25.17
N ALA A 457 -13.43 15.54 25.03
CA ALA A 457 -12.09 15.64 25.62
C ALA A 457 -11.19 16.59 24.81
N ALA A 458 -10.03 16.95 25.36
CA ALA A 458 -9.09 17.86 24.72
C ALA A 458 -8.60 17.36 23.35
N ILE A 459 -8.31 16.06 23.26
CA ILE A 459 -7.86 15.41 22.02
C ILE A 459 -8.94 15.41 20.94
N ASP A 460 -10.21 15.24 21.33
CA ASP A 460 -11.35 15.23 20.41
C ASP A 460 -11.61 16.62 19.83
N LEU A 461 -11.60 17.64 20.67
CA LEU A 461 -11.67 19.05 20.26
C LEU A 461 -10.54 19.38 19.27
N ALA A 462 -9.32 18.93 19.56
CA ALA A 462 -8.18 19.16 18.69
C ALA A 462 -8.34 18.47 17.31
N ARG A 463 -8.78 17.21 17.29
CA ARG A 463 -9.06 16.47 16.05
C ARG A 463 -10.15 17.14 15.22
N LEU A 464 -11.24 17.56 15.85
CA LEU A 464 -12.36 18.25 15.20
C LEU A 464 -11.93 19.58 14.57
N GLY A 465 -11.25 20.44 15.33
CA GLY A 465 -10.79 21.72 14.81
C GLY A 465 -9.71 21.57 13.73
N ASN A 466 -8.85 20.55 13.82
CA ASN A 466 -7.85 20.27 12.78
C ASN A 466 -8.48 19.84 11.43
N LYS A 467 -9.71 19.32 11.45
CA LYS A 467 -10.48 18.97 10.26
C LYS A 467 -11.34 20.13 9.73
N CYS A 468 -11.82 21.01 10.60
CA CYS A 468 -12.69 22.13 10.23
C CYS A 468 -12.26 23.45 10.89
N SER A 469 -11.79 24.40 10.07
CA SER A 469 -11.28 25.69 10.56
C SER A 469 -12.34 26.53 11.28
N GLN A 470 -13.61 26.49 10.85
CA GLN A 470 -14.70 27.18 11.54
C GLN A 470 -14.88 26.67 12.99
N ILE A 471 -14.77 25.36 13.18
CA ILE A 471 -14.85 24.75 14.52
C ILE A 471 -13.61 25.10 15.34
N ALA A 472 -12.42 25.10 14.73
CA ALA A 472 -11.21 25.54 15.39
C ALA A 472 -11.35 26.97 15.92
N TYR A 473 -11.89 27.90 15.12
CA TYR A 473 -12.19 29.26 15.57
C TYR A 473 -13.20 29.30 16.73
N GLY A 474 -14.24 28.48 16.68
CA GLY A 474 -15.19 28.33 17.78
C GLY A 474 -14.49 27.90 19.08
N ILE A 475 -13.65 26.86 19.01
CA ILE A 475 -12.88 26.34 20.15
C ILE A 475 -11.92 27.40 20.71
N ILE A 476 -11.23 28.14 19.84
CA ILE A 476 -10.25 29.18 20.22
C ILE A 476 -10.93 30.34 20.94
N ASN A 477 -12.10 30.76 20.46
CA ASN A 477 -12.84 31.88 21.02
C ASN A 477 -13.61 31.50 22.30
N ASP A 478 -14.00 30.24 22.47
CA ASP A 478 -14.57 29.75 23.71
C ASP A 478 -13.50 29.59 24.80
N ARG A 479 -13.66 30.32 25.91
CA ARG A 479 -12.67 30.33 27.00
C ARG A 479 -12.57 28.96 27.68
N TYR A 480 -13.68 28.27 27.85
CA TYR A 480 -13.73 27.00 28.56
C TYR A 480 -13.16 25.87 27.69
N LEU A 481 -13.60 25.76 26.44
CA LEU A 481 -13.10 24.73 25.52
C LEU A 481 -11.61 24.89 25.25
N PHE A 482 -11.14 26.12 25.02
CA PHE A 482 -9.71 26.36 24.86
C PHE A 482 -8.90 26.02 26.12
N SER A 483 -9.47 26.19 27.32
CA SER A 483 -8.76 25.85 28.57
C SER A 483 -8.59 24.36 28.82
N LYS A 484 -9.37 23.50 28.13
CA LYS A 484 -9.16 22.04 28.13
C LYS A 484 -7.92 21.63 27.36
N LEU A 485 -7.43 22.48 26.44
CA LEU A 485 -6.38 22.11 25.51
C LEU A 485 -4.99 22.26 26.12
N GLU A 486 -4.23 21.18 26.06
CA GLU A 486 -2.79 21.21 26.32
C GLU A 486 -1.99 21.68 25.09
N SER A 487 -0.69 21.89 25.26
CA SER A 487 0.16 22.45 24.20
C SER A 487 0.15 21.64 22.92
N GLU A 488 0.18 20.31 23.01
CA GLU A 488 0.11 19.42 21.84
C GLU A 488 -1.25 19.51 21.11
N HIS A 489 -2.34 19.67 21.85
CA HIS A 489 -3.68 19.84 21.30
C HIS A 489 -3.83 21.18 20.57
N ILE A 490 -3.30 22.26 21.15
CA ILE A 490 -3.28 23.59 20.51
C ILE A 490 -2.45 23.56 19.22
N VAL A 491 -1.33 22.86 19.23
CA VAL A 491 -0.51 22.65 18.02
C VAL A 491 -1.30 21.95 16.94
N MET A 492 -1.98 20.85 17.30
CA MET A 492 -2.78 20.07 16.36
C MET A 492 -3.89 20.92 15.71
N LEU A 493 -4.57 21.79 16.47
CA LEU A 493 -5.59 22.69 15.93
C LEU A 493 -5.08 23.62 14.82
N GLY A 494 -3.85 24.13 14.96
CA GLY A 494 -3.25 25.08 14.02
C GLY A 494 -2.43 24.43 12.90
N GLN A 495 -2.27 23.10 12.90
CA GLN A 495 -1.32 22.42 12.03
C GLN A 495 -1.69 22.51 10.54
N ASN A 496 -2.98 22.47 10.23
CA ASN A 496 -3.48 22.43 8.85
C ASN A 496 -3.95 23.77 8.29
N ASP A 497 -4.15 24.80 9.13
CA ASP A 497 -4.64 26.12 8.70
C ASP A 497 -3.84 27.26 9.35
N GLY A 498 -3.10 28.00 8.51
CA GLY A 498 -2.26 29.11 8.95
C GLY A 498 -3.05 30.26 9.59
N LYS A 499 -4.31 30.48 9.22
CA LYS A 499 -5.15 31.52 9.84
C LYS A 499 -5.61 31.11 11.23
N VAL A 500 -5.88 29.82 11.44
CA VAL A 500 -6.19 29.25 12.76
C VAL A 500 -4.95 29.35 13.66
N ALA A 501 -3.77 28.97 13.16
CA ALA A 501 -2.51 29.12 13.89
C ALA A 501 -2.24 30.58 14.30
N GLN A 502 -2.51 31.53 13.41
CA GLN A 502 -2.35 32.96 13.72
C GLN A 502 -3.31 33.43 14.82
N GLU A 503 -4.56 32.95 14.81
CA GLU A 503 -5.52 33.32 15.84
C GLU A 503 -5.20 32.70 17.20
N ILE A 504 -4.69 31.47 17.23
CA ILE A 504 -4.14 30.84 18.44
C ILE A 504 -3.06 31.77 19.06
N LEU A 505 -2.12 32.27 18.26
CA LEU A 505 -1.10 33.20 18.75
C LEU A 505 -1.68 34.50 19.29
N ASN A 506 -2.70 35.05 18.63
CA ASN A 506 -3.38 36.28 19.08
C ASN A 506 -4.05 36.05 20.45
N VAL A 507 -4.76 34.94 20.61
CA VAL A 507 -5.42 34.59 21.87
C VAL A 507 -4.42 34.34 22.99
N ILE A 508 -3.31 33.65 22.72
CA ILE A 508 -2.24 33.41 23.70
C ILE A 508 -1.62 34.72 24.18
N ARG A 509 -1.32 35.64 23.25
CA ARG A 509 -0.80 36.98 23.58
C ARG A 509 -1.77 37.77 24.45
N ARG A 510 -3.08 37.67 24.19
CA ARG A 510 -4.12 38.33 25.00
C ARG A 510 -4.28 37.69 26.39
N ARG A 511 -4.10 36.37 26.51
CA ARG A 511 -4.38 35.59 27.74
C ARG A 511 -3.19 35.41 28.70
N ARG A 512 -1.99 35.90 28.37
CA ARG A 512 -0.76 35.79 29.22
C ARG A 512 -0.45 34.36 29.68
N LEU A 513 -0.51 33.39 28.77
CA LEU A 513 -0.17 31.99 29.04
C LEU A 513 1.34 31.79 29.25
N SER A 514 1.77 30.63 29.78
CA SER A 514 3.14 30.42 30.28
C SER A 514 4.22 30.53 29.18
N ARG A 515 5.47 30.82 29.60
CA ARG A 515 6.62 31.00 28.69
C ARG A 515 6.90 29.76 27.83
N ASP A 516 6.71 28.56 28.38
CA ASP A 516 6.99 27.30 27.68
C ASP A 516 6.00 27.03 26.54
N GLN A 517 4.72 27.37 26.74
CA GLN A 517 3.68 27.28 25.71
C GLN A 517 3.94 28.29 24.57
N THR A 518 4.44 29.47 24.91
CA THR A 518 4.77 30.52 23.94
C THR A 518 5.95 30.14 23.05
N ALA A 519 6.98 29.49 23.60
CA ALA A 519 8.18 29.08 22.86
C ALA A 519 7.93 27.91 21.90
N LEU A 520 7.15 26.90 22.30
CA LEU A 520 6.81 25.75 21.44
C LEU A 520 6.00 26.20 20.20
N LEU A 521 5.05 27.13 20.39
CA LEU A 521 4.17 27.61 19.33
C LEU A 521 4.83 28.62 18.38
N GLN A 522 5.78 29.42 18.85
CA GLN A 522 6.59 30.28 17.96
C GLN A 522 7.40 29.44 16.96
N ASN A 523 7.89 28.27 17.38
CA ASN A 523 8.66 27.37 16.52
C ASN A 523 7.77 26.70 15.44
N ILE A 524 6.51 26.38 15.80
CA ILE A 524 5.54 25.74 14.89
C ILE A 524 4.88 26.76 13.96
N SER A 525 4.58 27.96 14.45
CA SER A 525 4.16 29.09 13.63
C SER A 525 5.23 29.44 12.60
N ALA A 526 6.50 29.52 13.01
CA ALA A 526 7.60 29.76 12.07
C ALA A 526 7.73 28.64 11.02
N LYS A 527 7.50 27.36 11.39
CA LYS A 527 7.55 26.23 10.46
C LYS A 527 6.36 26.19 9.50
N THR A 528 5.15 26.44 9.99
CA THR A 528 3.90 26.39 9.22
C THR A 528 3.72 27.62 8.33
N ILE A 529 4.07 28.82 8.82
CA ILE A 529 4.11 30.05 8.01
C ILE A 529 5.15 29.92 6.90
N LYS A 530 6.33 29.38 7.19
CA LYS A 530 7.38 29.16 6.16
C LYS A 530 6.97 28.13 5.12
N ILE A 531 6.25 27.06 5.50
CA ILE A 531 5.65 26.11 4.54
C ILE A 531 4.56 26.79 3.70
N HIS A 532 3.70 27.61 4.30
CA HIS A 532 2.62 28.28 3.58
C HIS A 532 3.13 29.41 2.67
N GLU A 533 4.19 30.12 3.06
CA GLU A 533 4.93 31.08 2.24
C GLU A 533 5.62 30.39 1.06
N ILE A 534 6.26 29.23 1.26
CA ILE A 534 6.86 28.43 0.19
C ILE A 534 5.81 27.95 -0.82
N VAL A 535 4.64 27.49 -0.34
CA VAL A 535 3.52 27.05 -1.19
C VAL A 535 2.87 28.24 -1.93
N SER A 536 2.75 29.40 -1.29
CA SER A 536 2.18 30.62 -1.89
C SER A 536 3.14 31.28 -2.90
N GLN A 537 4.45 31.25 -2.62
CA GLN A 537 5.50 31.69 -3.56
C GLN A 537 5.60 30.77 -4.78
N ALA A 538 5.38 29.47 -4.62
CA ALA A 538 5.30 28.53 -5.75
C ALA A 538 4.08 28.77 -6.67
N HIS A 539 3.00 29.37 -6.15
CA HIS A 539 1.83 29.77 -6.95
C HIS A 539 1.99 31.16 -7.61
N SER A 540 2.65 32.12 -6.95
CA SER A 540 2.83 33.48 -7.50
C SER A 540 3.90 33.59 -8.58
N VAL A 541 4.86 32.66 -8.67
CA VAL A 541 5.90 32.64 -9.71
C VAL A 541 5.39 32.19 -11.09
N ARG A 542 4.13 31.74 -11.22
CA ARG A 542 3.54 31.31 -12.51
C ARG A 542 2.62 32.31 -13.21
N LEU A 543 2.51 33.55 -12.71
CA LEU A 543 1.70 34.60 -13.35
C LEU A 543 2.47 35.91 -13.56
N THR A 544 3.69 35.83 -14.08
CA THR A 544 4.29 36.97 -14.81
C THR A 544 4.78 36.50 -16.18
N PRO A 545 4.10 36.86 -17.28
CA PRO A 545 4.68 36.67 -18.60
C PRO A 545 5.83 37.67 -18.73
N ARG A 546 7.05 37.17 -18.93
CA ARG A 546 8.14 38.04 -19.37
C ARG A 546 7.85 38.44 -20.82
N MET A 547 7.55 39.73 -21.02
CA MET A 547 7.66 40.41 -22.31
C MET A 547 9.11 40.42 -22.77
#